data_AF-A0AAU9FR57-F1
#
_entry.id   AF-A0AAU9FR57-F1
#
_cell.length_a   1.000
_cell.length_b   1.000
_cell.length_c   1.000
_cell.angle_alpha   90.00
_cell.angle_beta   90.00
_cell.angle_gamma   90.00
#
_symmetry.space_group_name_H-M   'P 1'
#
loop_
_entity.id
_entity.type
_entity.pdbx_description
1 polymer ?
#
loop_
_entity_poly.entity_id
_entity_poly.type
_entity_poly.pdbx_seq_one_letter_code
_entity_poly.pdbx_strand_id
1 'polypeptide(L)'
;MGGFNMKVCALAACLLLAGHVSGYSMEDLCAQWSGSGYVGDPADCHGWGYCQGQKLVSWNKCKAGLVFNAQTATCGFENSTICTTNAVATCSAAKSPMYVAVPSDCNQYGYCFGNGSIGYGNCGAGGVYAANNNTCVWGPTCPQDTICRFMKNDIFVGDPNNCGSYLLCNNGYGTPGQCATGKYFNPGNGMCQGTNPCTGDSANSGSNPGTTYTVGQSVAGACTGGEAIDPATTFFMPDKQTCYGYFYCTTAAGNGIWNACPTGTHFDSDTQKCVSPASVVCTHNRCANVNSPFMAVSGESCKQYEICSNSATAYCPSSNPYYDEVHNICTVDPPDYPICQ
;
A
#
# COMPACT_ATOMS: atom_id res chain seq x y z
N MET A 1 -44.79 -19.18 -38.62
CA MET A 1 -43.37 -19.59 -38.57
C MET A 1 -42.54 -18.33 -38.76
N GLY A 2 -41.68 -18.06 -37.78
CA GLY A 2 -41.28 -16.71 -37.35
C GLY A 2 -40.39 -15.93 -38.30
N GLY A 3 -40.67 -14.63 -38.39
CA GLY A 3 -39.85 -13.64 -39.08
C GLY A 3 -38.70 -13.13 -38.21
N PHE A 4 -37.61 -12.79 -38.89
CA PHE A 4 -36.39 -12.17 -38.35
C PHE A 4 -36.68 -10.88 -37.58
N ASN A 5 -36.02 -10.69 -36.44
CA ASN A 5 -35.61 -9.35 -35.98
C ASN A 5 -34.34 -9.46 -35.12
N MET A 6 -33.28 -8.90 -35.68
CA MET A 6 -31.97 -8.67 -35.08
C MET A 6 -32.13 -7.57 -34.03
N LYS A 7 -31.91 -7.87 -32.75
CA LYS A 7 -31.79 -6.85 -31.70
C LYS A 7 -30.35 -6.83 -31.19
N VAL A 8 -29.65 -5.79 -31.63
CA VAL A 8 -28.46 -5.24 -31.00
C VAL A 8 -28.81 -4.91 -29.55
N CYS A 9 -28.17 -5.58 -28.60
CA CYS A 9 -28.09 -5.11 -27.21
C CYS A 9 -26.67 -4.57 -27.00
N ALA A 10 -26.50 -3.30 -27.33
CA ALA A 10 -25.43 -2.49 -26.75
C ALA A 10 -25.87 -2.16 -25.31
N LEU A 11 -25.14 -2.62 -24.30
CA LEU A 11 -25.30 -2.13 -22.93
C LEU A 11 -23.94 -2.15 -22.22
N ALA A 12 -23.33 -0.97 -22.27
CA ALA A 12 -22.51 -0.33 -21.25
C ALA A 12 -21.47 -1.18 -20.52
N ALA A 13 -20.21 -0.96 -20.90
CA ALA A 13 -19.09 -1.06 -19.98
C ALA A 13 -19.39 -0.22 -18.74
N CYS A 14 -19.79 -0.90 -17.66
CA CYS A 14 -19.82 -0.30 -16.34
C CYS A 14 -18.35 -0.23 -15.89
N LEU A 15 -17.71 0.89 -16.22
CA LEU A 15 -16.50 1.36 -15.56
C LEU A 15 -16.82 1.46 -14.07
N LEU A 16 -16.58 0.38 -13.34
CA LEU A 16 -16.49 0.41 -11.90
C LEU A 16 -15.23 1.22 -11.59
N LEU A 17 -15.44 2.50 -11.32
CA LEU A 17 -14.53 3.32 -10.54
C LEU A 17 -14.33 2.59 -9.21
N ALA A 18 -13.28 1.77 -9.14
CA ALA A 18 -12.81 1.23 -7.88
C ALA A 18 -12.26 2.42 -7.09
N GLY A 19 -13.10 2.91 -6.18
CA GLY A 19 -12.73 3.87 -5.16
C GLY A 19 -11.53 3.39 -4.38
N HIS A 20 -10.78 4.35 -3.85
CA HIS A 20 -9.50 4.17 -3.19
C HIS A 20 -9.57 3.07 -2.12
N VAL A 21 -9.02 1.90 -2.44
CA VAL A 21 -8.69 0.88 -1.45
C VAL A 21 -7.38 1.35 -0.84
N SER A 22 -7.41 1.69 0.45
CA SER A 22 -6.21 1.83 1.27
C SER A 22 -5.34 0.59 1.04
N GLY A 23 -4.19 0.75 0.39
CA GLY A 23 -3.37 -0.33 -0.15
C GLY A 23 -2.59 -1.14 0.87
N TYR A 24 -3.16 -1.38 2.06
CA TYR A 24 -2.53 -2.18 3.11
C TYR A 24 -2.94 -3.64 2.97
N SER A 25 -1.97 -4.54 3.13
CA SER A 25 -2.18 -5.97 3.36
C SER A 25 -2.20 -6.27 4.86
N MET A 26 -2.71 -7.45 5.25
CA MET A 26 -2.63 -7.87 6.66
C MET A 26 -1.17 -8.05 7.13
N GLU A 27 -0.26 -8.36 6.20
CA GLU A 27 1.17 -8.41 6.42
C GLU A 27 1.73 -7.03 6.80
N ASP A 28 1.31 -5.97 6.09
CA ASP A 28 1.69 -4.59 6.44
C ASP A 28 1.19 -4.21 7.83
N LEU A 29 -0.06 -4.59 8.15
CA LEU A 29 -0.63 -4.36 9.48
C LEU A 29 0.21 -5.04 10.57
N CYS A 30 0.54 -6.32 10.38
CA CYS A 30 1.35 -7.06 11.34
C CYS A 30 2.77 -6.51 11.46
N ALA A 31 3.39 -6.08 10.36
CA ALA A 31 4.74 -5.52 10.36
C ALA A 31 4.85 -4.26 11.23
N GLN A 32 3.77 -3.46 11.31
CA GLN A 32 3.75 -2.22 12.08
C GLN A 32 3.41 -2.40 13.57
N TRP A 33 3.16 -3.63 14.03
CA TRP A 33 2.67 -3.87 15.39
C TRP A 33 3.57 -4.80 16.21
N SER A 34 3.98 -4.32 17.39
CA SER A 34 4.84 -5.05 18.32
C SER A 34 4.10 -6.12 19.10
N GLY A 35 2.78 -6.03 19.14
CA GLY A 35 1.93 -6.92 19.90
C GLY A 35 1.65 -8.24 19.19
N SER A 36 0.71 -8.98 19.76
CA SER A 36 0.09 -10.13 19.10
C SER A 36 -1.41 -10.06 19.28
N GLY A 37 -2.15 -10.60 18.32
CA GLY A 37 -3.60 -10.53 18.31
C GLY A 37 -4.15 -10.42 16.89
N TYR A 38 -5.43 -10.13 16.78
CA TYR A 38 -6.13 -10.14 15.51
C TYR A 38 -6.22 -8.75 14.89
N VAL A 39 -6.06 -8.70 13.57
CA VAL A 39 -6.23 -7.51 12.72
C VAL A 39 -7.30 -7.80 11.67
N GLY A 40 -7.96 -6.75 11.17
CA GLY A 40 -8.97 -6.88 10.13
C GLY A 40 -8.33 -6.98 8.75
N ASP A 41 -8.95 -7.73 7.85
CA ASP A 41 -8.53 -7.79 6.46
C ASP A 41 -8.96 -6.50 5.72
N PRO A 42 -8.02 -5.72 5.14
CA PRO A 42 -8.34 -4.50 4.42
C PRO A 42 -9.18 -4.70 3.15
N ALA A 43 -9.19 -5.91 2.59
CA ALA A 43 -9.95 -6.28 1.40
C ALA A 43 -11.31 -6.94 1.72
N ASP A 44 -11.50 -7.45 2.95
CA ASP A 44 -12.71 -8.17 3.34
C ASP A 44 -13.06 -7.91 4.82
N CYS A 45 -14.17 -7.22 5.10
CA CYS A 45 -14.57 -6.95 6.49
C CYS A 45 -15.04 -8.18 7.28
N HIS A 46 -15.20 -9.33 6.63
CA HIS A 46 -15.38 -10.61 7.32
C HIS A 46 -14.05 -11.30 7.64
N GLY A 47 -12.97 -10.90 6.96
CA GLY A 47 -11.64 -11.45 7.09
C GLY A 47 -10.90 -10.90 8.31
N TRP A 48 -10.05 -11.76 8.88
CA TRP A 48 -9.14 -11.40 9.94
C TRP A 48 -7.81 -12.14 9.79
N GLY A 49 -6.75 -11.53 10.32
CA GLY A 49 -5.41 -12.10 10.43
C GLY A 49 -4.97 -12.15 11.89
N TYR A 50 -4.20 -13.15 12.29
CA TYR A 50 -3.51 -13.19 13.58
C TYR A 50 -2.05 -12.78 13.36
N CYS A 51 -1.66 -11.71 14.04
CA CYS A 51 -0.30 -11.21 14.07
C CYS A 51 0.44 -11.79 15.28
N GLN A 52 1.66 -12.26 15.06
CA GLN A 52 2.58 -12.63 16.13
C GLN A 52 4.02 -12.38 15.66
N GLY A 53 4.79 -11.62 16.45
CA GLY A 53 6.19 -11.32 16.13
C GLY A 53 6.34 -10.56 14.81
N GLN A 54 5.50 -9.55 14.59
CA GLN A 54 5.44 -8.72 13.38
C GLN A 54 5.13 -9.48 12.08
N LYS A 55 4.58 -10.68 12.17
CA LYS A 55 4.23 -11.52 11.01
C LYS A 55 2.76 -11.91 11.07
N LEU A 56 2.14 -12.00 9.90
CA LEU A 56 0.88 -12.70 9.75
C LEU A 56 1.15 -14.20 9.89
N VAL A 57 0.60 -14.83 10.92
CA VAL A 57 0.84 -16.24 11.21
C VAL A 57 -0.36 -17.14 10.92
N SER A 58 -1.57 -16.57 10.88
CA SER A 58 -2.78 -17.25 10.43
C SER A 58 -3.84 -16.24 10.00
N TRP A 59 -4.80 -16.66 9.19
CA TRP A 59 -5.88 -15.82 8.70
C TRP A 59 -7.10 -16.68 8.40
N ASN A 60 -8.29 -16.10 8.57
CA ASN A 60 -9.54 -16.76 8.24
C ASN A 60 -10.66 -15.72 8.12
N LYS A 61 -11.89 -16.18 7.95
CA LYS A 61 -13.08 -15.35 8.00
C LYS A 61 -13.91 -15.63 9.25
N CYS A 62 -14.67 -14.64 9.66
CA CYS A 62 -15.75 -14.82 10.61
C CYS A 62 -16.80 -15.81 10.05
N LYS A 63 -17.56 -16.45 10.94
CA LYS A 63 -18.68 -17.31 10.54
C LYS A 63 -19.74 -16.49 9.78
N ALA A 64 -20.56 -17.17 8.99
CA ALA A 64 -21.66 -16.54 8.27
C ALA A 64 -22.55 -15.69 9.22
N GLY A 65 -22.90 -14.48 8.78
CA GLY A 65 -23.66 -13.49 9.55
C GLY A 65 -22.84 -12.67 10.55
N LEU A 66 -21.51 -12.82 10.55
CA LEU A 66 -20.61 -12.07 11.42
C LEU A 66 -19.60 -11.25 10.61
N VAL A 67 -19.26 -10.08 11.13
CA VAL A 67 -18.26 -9.14 10.62
C VAL A 67 -17.13 -9.02 11.64
N PHE A 68 -15.89 -8.90 11.19
CA PHE A 68 -14.76 -8.74 12.09
C PHE A 68 -14.67 -7.30 12.58
N ASN A 69 -14.70 -7.11 13.90
CA ASN A 69 -14.41 -5.84 14.54
C ASN A 69 -12.93 -5.82 14.92
N ALA A 70 -12.14 -5.06 14.16
CA ALA A 70 -10.71 -4.93 14.41
C ALA A 70 -10.41 -4.31 15.77
N GLN A 71 -11.19 -3.29 16.17
CA GLN A 71 -10.96 -2.54 17.41
C GLN A 71 -11.13 -3.43 18.65
N THR A 72 -12.09 -4.36 18.65
CA THR A 72 -12.29 -5.34 19.72
C THR A 72 -11.57 -6.66 19.48
N ALA A 73 -10.98 -6.85 18.30
CA ALA A 73 -10.35 -8.09 17.84
C ALA A 73 -11.27 -9.32 17.91
N THR A 74 -12.56 -9.14 17.55
CA THR A 74 -13.59 -10.18 17.64
C THR A 74 -14.58 -10.13 16.48
N CYS A 75 -15.19 -11.27 16.14
CA CYS A 75 -16.32 -11.31 15.22
C CYS A 75 -17.60 -10.90 15.95
N GLY A 76 -18.29 -9.88 15.43
CA GLY A 76 -19.59 -9.42 15.91
C GLY A 76 -20.69 -9.62 14.87
N PHE A 77 -21.96 -9.50 15.28
CA PHE A 77 -23.08 -9.64 14.34
C PHE A 77 -23.12 -8.50 13.33
N GLU A 78 -23.39 -8.82 12.07
CA GLU A 78 -23.49 -7.85 10.97
C GLU A 78 -24.52 -6.73 11.21
N ASN A 79 -25.53 -6.98 12.04
CA ASN A 79 -26.57 -5.99 12.36
C ASN A 79 -26.17 -4.92 13.39
N SER A 80 -25.04 -5.11 14.07
CA SER A 80 -24.55 -4.24 15.14
C SER A 80 -23.06 -3.93 15.05
N THR A 81 -22.36 -4.51 14.08
CA THR A 81 -20.91 -4.34 13.86
C THR A 81 -20.67 -3.68 12.51
N ILE A 82 -19.83 -2.64 12.49
CA ILE A 82 -19.52 -1.90 11.28
C ILE A 82 -18.59 -2.74 10.39
N CYS A 83 -18.98 -2.92 9.13
CA CYS A 83 -18.09 -3.39 8.07
C CYS A 83 -17.24 -2.21 7.60
N THR A 84 -16.00 -2.14 8.07
CA THR A 84 -15.09 -0.99 7.89
C THR A 84 -14.70 -0.72 6.44
N THR A 85 -14.87 -1.71 5.54
CA THR A 85 -14.57 -1.58 4.11
C THR A 85 -15.79 -1.18 3.27
N ASN A 86 -17.01 -1.25 3.81
CA ASN A 86 -18.22 -0.99 3.04
C ASN A 86 -19.40 -0.46 3.90
N ALA A 87 -19.67 0.85 3.75
CA ALA A 87 -20.78 1.52 4.41
C ALA A 87 -22.16 0.95 4.03
N VAL A 88 -22.35 0.59 2.76
CA VAL A 88 -23.62 0.04 2.25
C VAL A 88 -23.88 -1.34 2.86
N ALA A 89 -22.86 -2.19 2.92
CA ALA A 89 -22.96 -3.49 3.58
C ALA A 89 -23.38 -3.32 5.04
N THR A 90 -22.73 -2.40 5.76
CA THR A 90 -23.10 -2.08 7.15
C THR A 90 -24.57 -1.66 7.26
N CYS A 91 -25.02 -0.69 6.46
CA CYS A 91 -26.40 -0.19 6.57
C CYS A 91 -27.45 -1.20 6.12
N SER A 92 -27.12 -2.10 5.19
CA SER A 92 -28.03 -3.17 4.74
C SER A 92 -28.35 -4.16 5.86
N ALA A 93 -27.39 -4.40 6.75
CA ALA A 93 -27.53 -5.31 7.89
C ALA A 93 -28.05 -4.62 9.16
N ALA A 94 -27.76 -3.33 9.33
CA ALA A 94 -28.13 -2.55 10.52
C ALA A 94 -29.64 -2.64 10.85
N LYS A 95 -29.95 -2.91 12.13
CA LYS A 95 -31.34 -2.96 12.68
C LYS A 95 -31.70 -1.77 13.56
N SER A 96 -30.75 -0.87 13.78
CA SER A 96 -30.92 0.38 14.51
C SER A 96 -30.17 1.49 13.81
N PRO A 97 -30.53 2.77 14.06
CA PRO A 97 -29.81 3.88 13.47
C PRO A 97 -28.36 3.95 13.94
N MET A 98 -27.43 4.24 13.03
CA MET A 98 -26.01 4.44 13.32
C MET A 98 -25.34 5.26 12.23
N TYR A 99 -24.22 5.90 12.57
CA TYR A 99 -23.37 6.58 11.61
C TYR A 99 -22.19 5.69 11.21
N VAL A 100 -21.80 5.78 9.95
CA VAL A 100 -20.68 5.00 9.38
C VAL A 100 -19.82 5.91 8.51
N ALA A 101 -18.51 5.67 8.51
CA ALA A 101 -17.62 6.29 7.54
C ALA A 101 -17.92 5.77 6.13
N VAL A 102 -17.73 6.63 5.12
CA VAL A 102 -17.77 6.25 3.70
C VAL A 102 -16.33 6.10 3.22
N PRO A 103 -15.79 4.88 3.05
CA PRO A 103 -14.36 4.70 2.76
C PRO A 103 -13.88 5.32 1.45
N SER A 104 -14.78 5.53 0.49
CA SER A 104 -14.47 6.14 -0.82
C SER A 104 -14.52 7.66 -0.83
N ASP A 105 -15.10 8.29 0.20
CA ASP A 105 -15.25 9.75 0.29
C ASP A 105 -15.21 10.19 1.75
N CYS A 106 -14.05 10.69 2.16
CA CYS A 106 -13.80 11.10 3.54
C CYS A 106 -14.50 12.39 3.96
N ASN A 107 -15.06 13.15 3.02
CA ASN A 107 -15.91 14.30 3.31
C ASN A 107 -17.37 13.87 3.57
N GLN A 108 -17.73 12.64 3.21
CA GLN A 108 -19.07 12.08 3.35
C GLN A 108 -19.16 11.10 4.54
N TYR A 109 -20.34 11.04 5.16
CA TYR A 109 -20.69 10.01 6.12
C TYR A 109 -22.05 9.38 5.78
N GLY A 110 -22.20 8.11 6.14
CA GLY A 110 -23.45 7.39 6.03
C GLY A 110 -24.25 7.47 7.32
N TYR A 111 -25.56 7.60 7.20
CA TYR A 111 -26.53 7.40 8.27
C TYR A 111 -27.39 6.19 7.91
N CYS A 112 -27.18 5.09 8.61
CA CYS A 112 -28.03 3.92 8.49
C CYS A 112 -29.33 4.18 9.23
N PHE A 113 -30.48 3.96 8.58
CA PHE A 113 -31.80 4.15 9.22
C PHE A 113 -32.25 2.95 10.07
N GLY A 114 -31.50 1.83 10.04
CA GLY A 114 -31.86 0.59 10.73
C GLY A 114 -32.91 -0.27 9.99
N ASN A 115 -33.30 0.12 8.78
CA ASN A 115 -34.24 -0.59 7.91
C ASN A 115 -33.58 -1.11 6.62
N GLY A 116 -32.24 -1.18 6.59
CA GLY A 116 -31.47 -1.51 5.39
C GLY A 116 -31.10 -0.31 4.51
N SER A 117 -31.66 0.87 4.75
CA SER A 117 -31.40 2.07 3.95
C SER A 117 -30.27 2.93 4.53
N ILE A 118 -29.54 3.61 3.64
CA ILE A 118 -28.49 4.58 3.97
C ILE A 118 -28.88 5.96 3.44
N GLY A 119 -28.72 6.98 4.27
CA GLY A 119 -28.67 8.38 3.87
C GLY A 119 -27.24 8.89 3.92
N TYR A 120 -26.89 9.86 3.08
CA TYR A 120 -25.56 10.44 3.07
C TYR A 120 -25.60 11.89 3.56
N GLY A 121 -24.64 12.23 4.43
CA GLY A 121 -24.37 13.60 4.87
C GLY A 121 -22.94 14.00 4.52
N ASN A 122 -22.65 15.30 4.59
CA ASN A 122 -21.38 15.88 4.17
C ASN A 122 -20.82 16.79 5.27
N CYS A 123 -19.51 16.77 5.47
CA CYS A 123 -18.83 17.56 6.50
C CYS A 123 -18.55 19.02 6.11
N GLY A 124 -19.01 19.47 4.95
CA GLY A 124 -18.77 20.80 4.41
C GLY A 124 -17.36 20.95 3.82
N ALA A 125 -17.08 22.12 3.25
CA ALA A 125 -15.78 22.39 2.63
C ALA A 125 -14.64 22.31 3.66
N GLY A 126 -13.65 21.45 3.40
CA GLY A 126 -12.49 21.24 4.28
C GLY A 126 -12.75 20.37 5.52
N GLY A 127 -13.97 19.83 5.67
CA GLY A 127 -14.31 18.89 6.73
C GLY A 127 -14.10 17.44 6.31
N VAL A 128 -13.80 16.57 7.28
CA VAL A 128 -13.71 15.12 7.10
C VAL A 128 -14.42 14.41 8.25
N TYR A 129 -14.97 13.22 7.99
CA TYR A 129 -15.70 12.47 9.00
C TYR A 129 -14.78 11.63 9.90
N ALA A 130 -14.94 11.76 11.21
CA ALA A 130 -14.22 11.01 12.23
C ALA A 130 -15.13 9.95 12.87
N ALA A 131 -14.93 8.68 12.50
CA ALA A 131 -15.79 7.57 12.93
C ALA A 131 -15.63 7.17 14.41
N ASN A 132 -14.53 7.55 15.06
CA ASN A 132 -14.28 7.20 16.46
C ASN A 132 -15.26 7.89 17.43
N ASN A 133 -15.76 9.07 17.07
CA ASN A 133 -16.72 9.85 17.88
C ASN A 133 -17.93 10.35 17.08
N ASN A 134 -18.07 9.93 15.81
CA ASN A 134 -19.13 10.31 14.89
C ASN A 134 -19.26 11.83 14.66
N THR A 135 -18.14 12.54 14.49
CA THR A 135 -18.14 13.99 14.27
C THR A 135 -17.43 14.39 12.98
N CYS A 136 -17.80 15.55 12.43
CA CYS A 136 -17.03 16.18 11.36
C CYS A 136 -15.92 17.03 11.98
N VAL A 137 -14.68 16.76 11.57
CA VAL A 137 -13.48 17.48 12.00
C VAL A 137 -12.86 18.20 10.81
N TRP A 138 -12.05 19.22 11.07
CA TRP A 138 -11.37 19.97 10.00
C TRP A 138 -10.00 19.37 9.71
N GLY A 139 -9.69 19.10 8.44
CA GLY A 139 -8.38 18.58 8.05
C GLY A 139 -8.35 18.05 6.61
N PRO A 140 -7.22 18.15 5.90
CA PRO A 140 -7.11 17.70 4.52
C PRO A 140 -7.01 16.17 4.38
N THR A 141 -6.77 15.46 5.49
CA THR A 141 -6.50 14.03 5.51
C THR A 141 -7.65 13.26 6.13
N CYS A 142 -8.01 12.13 5.54
CA CYS A 142 -9.05 11.28 6.07
C CYS A 142 -8.63 10.66 7.42
N PRO A 143 -9.41 10.83 8.49
CA PRO A 143 -9.07 10.26 9.79
C PRO A 143 -8.96 8.73 9.82
N GLN A 144 -9.62 8.07 8.86
CA GLN A 144 -9.73 6.63 8.75
C GLN A 144 -8.86 6.03 7.64
N ASP A 145 -8.08 6.84 6.90
CA ASP A 145 -7.13 6.37 5.89
C ASP A 145 -5.77 6.01 6.53
N THR A 146 -5.82 5.37 7.68
CA THR A 146 -4.63 4.84 8.35
C THR A 146 -4.82 3.37 8.63
N ILE A 147 -3.73 2.67 8.89
CA ILE A 147 -3.77 1.26 9.30
C ILE A 147 -4.68 1.04 10.52
N CYS A 148 -4.86 2.04 11.39
CA CYS A 148 -5.68 1.94 12.59
C CYS A 148 -7.13 1.52 12.36
N ARG A 149 -7.68 1.75 11.16
CA ARG A 149 -9.00 1.25 10.75
C ARG A 149 -9.12 -0.27 10.88
N PHE A 150 -8.01 -0.98 10.71
CA PHE A 150 -7.91 -2.44 10.70
C PHE A 150 -7.16 -3.00 11.90
N MET A 151 -6.78 -2.15 12.85
CA MET A 151 -5.98 -2.52 14.01
C MET A 151 -6.84 -2.50 15.29
N LYS A 152 -6.35 -3.25 16.30
CA LYS A 152 -6.92 -3.26 17.63
C LYS A 152 -6.94 -1.86 18.25
N ASN A 153 -7.88 -1.61 19.14
CA ASN A 153 -7.90 -0.39 19.93
C ASN A 153 -6.74 -0.32 20.92
N ASP A 154 -6.35 0.92 21.28
CA ASP A 154 -5.38 1.26 22.32
C ASP A 154 -3.98 0.65 22.12
N ILE A 155 -3.50 0.67 20.88
CA ILE A 155 -2.14 0.24 20.52
C ILE A 155 -1.39 1.31 19.76
N PHE A 156 -0.07 1.24 19.86
CA PHE A 156 0.85 1.99 19.01
C PHE A 156 1.26 1.12 17.83
N VAL A 157 1.25 1.73 16.66
CA VAL A 157 1.72 1.13 15.41
C VAL A 157 2.65 2.12 14.70
N GLY A 158 3.57 1.61 13.91
CA GLY A 158 4.42 2.47 13.09
C GLY A 158 3.60 3.19 12.02
N ASP A 159 3.98 4.43 11.70
CA ASP A 159 3.46 5.08 10.51
C ASP A 159 4.19 4.48 9.29
N PRO A 160 3.49 3.76 8.38
CA PRO A 160 4.11 3.17 7.20
C PRO A 160 4.81 4.20 6.31
N ASN A 161 4.39 5.47 6.39
CA ASN A 161 4.88 6.55 5.56
C ASN A 161 5.96 7.39 6.25
N ASN A 162 6.19 7.21 7.57
CA ASN A 162 7.13 8.02 8.33
C ASN A 162 7.72 7.29 9.53
N CYS A 163 8.96 6.85 9.38
CA CYS A 163 9.74 6.13 10.40
C CYS A 163 10.04 6.89 11.70
N GLY A 164 9.95 8.22 11.67
CA GLY A 164 10.02 9.05 12.88
C GLY A 164 8.69 9.14 13.62
N SER A 165 7.62 8.61 13.03
CA SER A 165 6.26 8.76 13.47
C SER A 165 5.60 7.42 13.77
N TYR A 166 4.55 7.51 14.56
CA TYR A 166 3.72 6.40 14.95
C TYR A 166 2.27 6.87 15.01
N LEU A 167 1.37 5.91 15.04
CA LEU A 167 -0.05 6.18 15.26
C LEU A 167 -0.46 5.54 16.58
N LEU A 168 -1.13 6.31 17.43
CA LEU A 168 -1.96 5.76 18.48
C LEU A 168 -3.32 5.42 17.87
N CYS A 169 -3.61 4.13 17.75
CA CYS A 169 -4.90 3.68 17.27
C CYS A 169 -5.93 3.76 18.39
N ASN A 170 -6.91 4.65 18.21
CA ASN A 170 -8.05 4.76 19.11
C ASN A 170 -9.36 4.64 18.31
N ASN A 171 -10.04 3.52 18.46
CA ASN A 171 -11.31 3.19 17.83
C ASN A 171 -11.31 3.42 16.30
N GLY A 172 -10.30 2.90 15.61
CA GLY A 172 -10.14 3.06 14.16
C GLY A 172 -9.42 4.36 13.75
N TYR A 173 -9.41 5.38 14.61
CA TYR A 173 -8.76 6.65 14.36
C TYR A 173 -7.27 6.57 14.71
N GLY A 174 -6.41 6.90 13.73
CA GLY A 174 -4.97 7.03 13.96
C GLY A 174 -4.60 8.44 14.39
N THR A 175 -4.21 8.61 15.66
CA THR A 175 -3.65 9.90 16.12
C THR A 175 -2.14 9.89 15.83
N PRO A 176 -1.65 10.79 14.96
CA PRO A 176 -0.22 10.87 14.67
C PRO A 176 0.54 11.31 15.92
N GLY A 177 1.63 10.60 16.19
CA GLY A 177 2.64 10.95 17.16
C GLY A 177 4.01 10.93 16.50
N GLN A 178 4.93 11.71 17.05
CA GLN A 178 6.28 11.80 16.54
C GLN A 178 7.27 11.49 17.66
N CYS A 179 8.30 10.72 17.33
CA CYS A 179 9.42 10.51 18.21
C CYS A 179 10.22 11.81 18.38
N ALA A 180 10.88 11.96 19.54
CA ALA A 180 11.75 13.11 19.78
C ALA A 180 12.84 13.21 18.70
N THR A 181 13.36 14.42 18.47
CA THR A 181 14.41 14.68 17.46
C THR A 181 15.54 13.66 17.54
N GLY A 182 15.86 13.04 16.39
CA GLY A 182 16.91 12.02 16.27
C GLY A 182 16.51 10.63 16.78
N LYS A 183 15.23 10.39 17.07
CA LYS A 183 14.67 9.06 17.39
C LYS A 183 13.66 8.63 16.32
N TYR A 184 13.43 7.33 16.29
CA TYR A 184 12.58 6.65 15.31
C TYR A 184 11.69 5.64 16.02
N PHE A 185 10.48 5.43 15.51
CA PHE A 185 9.56 4.46 16.08
C PHE A 185 9.94 3.05 15.63
N ASN A 186 10.14 2.15 16.59
CA ASN A 186 10.40 0.74 16.31
C ASN A 186 9.10 -0.06 16.46
N PRO A 187 8.50 -0.53 15.34
CA PRO A 187 7.26 -1.29 15.40
C PRO A 187 7.42 -2.68 16.03
N GLY A 188 8.64 -3.19 16.22
CA GLY A 188 8.88 -4.49 16.87
C GLY A 188 8.82 -4.44 18.39
N ASN A 189 9.01 -3.27 19.00
CA ASN A 189 8.88 -3.09 20.45
C ASN A 189 7.88 -2.00 20.85
N GLY A 190 7.36 -1.23 19.88
CA GLY A 190 6.37 -0.18 20.10
C GLY A 190 6.95 1.09 20.75
N MET A 191 8.27 1.31 20.68
CA MET A 191 8.94 2.43 21.36
C MET A 191 9.81 3.26 20.41
N CYS A 192 9.98 4.53 20.74
CA CYS A 192 10.96 5.39 20.10
C CYS A 192 12.39 5.05 20.55
N GLN A 193 13.28 4.83 19.60
CA GLN A 193 14.69 4.51 19.84
C GLN A 193 15.62 5.41 19.02
N GLY A 194 16.87 5.55 19.44
CA GLY A 194 17.86 6.36 18.71
C GLY A 194 18.38 5.70 17.43
N THR A 195 18.29 4.38 17.34
CA THR A 195 18.64 3.60 16.15
C THR A 195 17.50 3.66 15.14
N ASN A 196 17.78 4.06 13.90
CA ASN A 196 16.76 4.08 12.86
C ASN A 196 16.37 2.65 12.48
N PRO A 197 15.16 2.15 12.84
CA PRO A 197 14.73 0.81 12.43
C PRO A 197 14.38 0.76 10.94
N CYS A 198 14.31 1.91 10.27
CA CYS A 198 14.02 2.01 8.85
C CYS A 198 15.25 2.07 7.94
N THR A 199 16.44 1.79 8.48
CA THR A 199 17.66 1.67 7.67
C THR A 199 18.02 0.23 7.33
N GLY A 200 17.07 -0.71 7.40
CA GLY A 200 17.26 -2.04 6.82
C GLY A 200 18.26 -2.97 7.51
N ASP A 201 18.84 -2.58 8.65
CA ASP A 201 19.67 -3.44 9.50
C ASP A 201 19.25 -3.25 10.96
N SER A 202 18.73 -4.26 11.67
CA SER A 202 19.59 -5.24 12.34
C SER A 202 18.73 -6.45 12.72
N ALA A 203 19.06 -7.63 12.19
CA ALA A 203 18.76 -8.94 12.78
C ALA A 203 17.47 -9.05 13.63
N ASN A 204 16.32 -8.66 13.09
CA ASN A 204 15.09 -9.46 13.14
C ASN A 204 14.00 -8.81 12.28
N SER A 205 13.61 -9.56 11.25
CA SER A 205 12.50 -9.35 10.32
C SER A 205 12.64 -8.22 9.29
N GLY A 206 13.40 -8.49 8.23
CA GLY A 206 12.94 -8.13 6.88
C GLY A 206 13.82 -7.21 6.03
N SER A 207 15.15 -7.36 6.02
CA SER A 207 15.94 -6.88 4.88
C SER A 207 15.54 -7.69 3.63
N ASN A 208 15.02 -7.03 2.60
CA ASN A 208 15.16 -7.53 1.24
C ASN A 208 16.62 -7.21 0.81
N PRO A 209 17.38 -8.15 0.24
CA PRO A 209 18.81 -7.97 0.03
C PRO A 209 19.06 -7.05 -1.16
N GLY A 210 19.56 -5.82 -0.95
CA GLY A 210 20.02 -5.03 -2.10
C GLY A 210 20.35 -3.55 -1.95
N THR A 211 20.14 -2.88 -0.81
CA THR A 211 20.32 -1.42 -0.73
C THR A 211 21.53 -1.03 0.11
N THR A 212 22.51 -0.34 -0.47
CA THR A 212 23.71 0.14 0.27
C THR A 212 23.50 1.52 0.91
N TYR A 213 22.39 2.21 0.60
CA TYR A 213 22.16 3.61 0.97
C TYR A 213 20.83 3.82 1.70
N THR A 214 20.75 4.92 2.47
CA THR A 214 19.57 5.31 3.26
C THR A 214 19.00 6.64 2.78
N VAL A 215 17.69 6.86 2.89
CA VAL A 215 17.04 8.12 2.42
C VAL A 215 17.66 9.32 3.12
N GLY A 216 18.06 10.32 2.33
CA GLY A 216 18.75 11.51 2.81
C GLY A 216 20.27 11.36 2.95
N GLN A 217 20.84 10.17 2.71
CA GLN A 217 22.28 9.96 2.80
C GLN A 217 23.02 10.75 1.72
N SER A 218 23.96 11.58 2.16
CA SER A 218 24.90 12.28 1.28
C SER A 218 26.04 11.35 0.89
N VAL A 219 26.19 11.09 -0.41
CA VAL A 219 27.22 10.21 -0.96
C VAL A 219 28.14 11.02 -1.87
N ALA A 220 29.42 11.04 -1.51
CA ALA A 220 30.43 11.79 -2.25
C ALA A 220 30.61 11.24 -3.66
N GLY A 221 30.60 12.13 -4.65
CA GLY A 221 30.80 11.78 -6.06
C GLY A 221 29.63 11.05 -6.73
N ALA A 222 28.50 10.84 -6.05
CA ALA A 222 27.33 10.17 -6.62
C ALA A 222 26.72 10.90 -7.83
N CYS A 223 26.97 12.21 -7.95
CA CYS A 223 26.50 13.04 -9.04
C CYS A 223 27.48 13.17 -10.21
N THR A 224 28.64 12.51 -10.13
CA THR A 224 29.70 12.63 -11.14
C THR A 224 29.23 12.11 -12.49
N GLY A 225 29.32 12.96 -13.52
CA GLY A 225 28.95 12.59 -14.89
C GLY A 225 27.45 12.62 -15.17
N GLY A 226 26.64 13.22 -14.29
CA GLY A 226 25.25 13.52 -14.58
C GLY A 226 25.06 14.82 -15.34
N GLU A 227 24.00 14.89 -16.13
CA GLU A 227 23.63 16.06 -16.92
C GLU A 227 22.43 16.76 -16.27
N ALA A 228 22.52 18.09 -16.12
CA ALA A 228 21.42 18.89 -15.61
C ALA A 228 20.30 18.99 -16.66
N ILE A 229 19.04 18.84 -16.24
CA ILE A 229 17.89 19.13 -17.12
C ILE A 229 17.64 20.63 -17.11
N ASP A 230 17.93 21.31 -18.22
CA ASP A 230 17.56 22.73 -18.45
C ASP A 230 16.05 22.95 -18.22
N PRO A 231 15.59 23.96 -17.46
CA PRO A 231 16.32 25.05 -16.79
C PRO A 231 16.73 24.81 -15.34
N ALA A 232 16.62 23.56 -14.85
CA ALA A 232 16.95 23.21 -13.48
C ALA A 232 18.46 22.93 -13.32
N THR A 233 19.09 23.58 -12.35
CA THR A 233 20.46 23.24 -11.87
C THR A 233 20.49 21.91 -11.11
N THR A 234 19.43 21.11 -11.19
CA THR A 234 19.23 19.89 -10.41
C THR A 234 18.90 18.73 -11.33
N PHE A 235 19.44 17.56 -11.03
CA PHE A 235 19.17 16.33 -11.74
C PHE A 235 19.21 15.16 -10.75
N PHE A 236 18.82 14.00 -11.23
CA PHE A 236 18.79 12.76 -10.48
C PHE A 236 19.63 11.69 -11.18
N MET A 237 20.39 10.93 -10.39
CA MET A 237 21.25 9.85 -10.88
C MET A 237 20.77 8.51 -10.30
N PRO A 238 20.70 7.42 -11.08
CA PRO A 238 20.40 6.11 -10.51
C PRO A 238 21.48 5.69 -9.52
N ASP A 239 21.10 4.93 -8.48
CA ASP A 239 22.07 4.45 -7.49
C ASP A 239 22.95 3.28 -7.98
N LYS A 240 22.59 2.69 -9.14
CA LYS A 240 23.26 1.58 -9.82
C LYS A 240 23.33 0.28 -9.02
N GLN A 241 22.46 0.13 -8.03
CA GLN A 241 22.37 -1.06 -7.18
C GLN A 241 20.95 -1.60 -7.09
N THR A 242 19.98 -0.68 -7.10
CA THR A 242 18.57 -0.96 -7.03
C THR A 242 17.88 -0.31 -8.22
N CYS A 243 16.71 -0.82 -8.60
CA CYS A 243 15.92 -0.19 -9.66
C CYS A 243 15.10 1.00 -9.18
N TYR A 244 15.14 1.33 -7.90
CA TYR A 244 14.26 2.35 -7.31
C TYR A 244 15.02 3.47 -6.59
N GLY A 245 16.29 3.26 -6.26
CA GLY A 245 17.12 4.25 -5.59
C GLY A 245 17.75 5.22 -6.58
N TYR A 246 17.79 6.49 -6.19
CA TYR A 246 18.35 7.57 -6.99
C TYR A 246 18.93 8.67 -6.11
N PHE A 247 19.91 9.41 -6.62
CA PHE A 247 20.53 10.54 -5.96
C PHE A 247 19.96 11.85 -6.49
N TYR A 248 19.52 12.74 -5.62
CA TYR A 248 19.30 14.14 -5.95
C TYR A 248 20.62 14.91 -5.99
N CYS A 249 20.85 15.60 -7.09
CA CYS A 249 22.10 16.28 -7.41
C CYS A 249 21.83 17.75 -7.72
N THR A 250 22.66 18.63 -7.16
CA THR A 250 22.64 20.08 -7.45
C THR A 250 23.85 20.55 -8.26
N THR A 251 24.86 19.68 -8.43
CA THR A 251 26.07 19.96 -9.21
C THR A 251 26.62 18.67 -9.83
N ALA A 252 27.15 18.75 -11.05
CA ALA A 252 27.69 17.61 -11.83
C ALA A 252 29.00 17.00 -11.27
N ALA A 253 29.58 17.62 -10.25
CA ALA A 253 30.79 17.15 -9.56
C ALA A 253 30.58 17.02 -8.04
N GLY A 254 29.31 16.99 -7.60
CA GLY A 254 28.94 17.09 -6.20
C GLY A 254 28.61 15.78 -5.51
N ASN A 255 28.32 15.92 -4.22
CA ASN A 255 27.68 14.86 -3.44
C ASN A 255 26.22 14.75 -3.88
N GLY A 256 25.71 13.51 -3.91
CA GLY A 256 24.30 13.23 -4.16
C GLY A 256 23.58 12.87 -2.87
N ILE A 257 22.33 13.31 -2.74
CA ILE A 257 21.45 12.91 -1.63
C ILE A 257 20.59 11.73 -2.09
N TRP A 258 20.80 10.55 -1.53
CA TRP A 258 20.05 9.35 -1.92
C TRP A 258 18.58 9.46 -1.50
N ASN A 259 17.69 9.02 -2.38
CA ASN A 259 16.26 8.87 -2.17
C ASN A 259 15.80 7.57 -2.85
N ALA A 260 14.58 7.15 -2.51
CA ALA A 260 13.94 5.97 -3.07
C ALA A 260 12.64 6.38 -3.75
N CYS A 261 12.34 5.72 -4.86
CA CYS A 261 11.02 5.80 -5.47
C CYS A 261 9.95 5.22 -4.55
N PRO A 262 8.70 5.71 -4.61
CA PRO A 262 7.58 5.11 -3.89
C PRO A 262 7.49 3.61 -4.14
N THR A 263 7.05 2.84 -3.13
CA THR A 263 6.85 1.39 -3.27
C THR A 263 5.98 1.08 -4.49
N GLY A 264 6.41 0.13 -5.31
CA GLY A 264 5.76 -0.25 -6.56
C GLY A 264 6.29 0.47 -7.80
N THR A 265 7.31 1.32 -7.69
CA THR A 265 7.87 2.08 -8.81
C THR A 265 9.40 1.98 -8.90
N HIS A 266 9.92 2.13 -10.13
CA HIS A 266 11.36 2.14 -10.44
C HIS A 266 11.79 3.51 -10.96
N PHE A 267 13.03 3.90 -10.70
CA PHE A 267 13.59 5.16 -11.16
C PHE A 267 14.03 5.04 -12.62
N ASP A 268 13.51 5.93 -13.45
CA ASP A 268 13.90 6.10 -14.85
C ASP A 268 14.80 7.33 -14.99
N SER A 269 16.06 7.08 -15.37
CA SER A 269 17.07 8.12 -15.54
C SER A 269 16.84 8.99 -16.77
N ASP A 270 16.11 8.53 -17.76
CA ASP A 270 15.87 9.29 -18.99
C ASP A 270 14.73 10.29 -18.76
N THR A 271 13.66 9.86 -18.09
CA THR A 271 12.53 10.73 -17.75
C THR A 271 12.67 11.43 -16.40
N GLN A 272 13.68 11.05 -15.60
CA GLN A 272 13.96 11.57 -14.25
C GLN A 272 12.78 11.42 -13.29
N LYS A 273 12.04 10.31 -13.42
CA LYS A 273 10.81 10.06 -12.67
C LYS A 273 10.77 8.62 -12.15
N CYS A 274 9.96 8.42 -11.12
CA CYS A 274 9.54 7.09 -10.71
C CYS A 274 8.40 6.63 -11.61
N VAL A 275 8.62 5.52 -12.32
CA VAL A 275 7.70 4.98 -13.33
C VAL A 275 7.34 3.52 -12.99
N SER A 276 6.44 2.93 -13.77
CA SER A 276 6.13 1.50 -13.64
C SER A 276 7.39 0.66 -13.88
N PRO A 277 7.63 -0.43 -13.11
CA PRO A 277 8.73 -1.35 -13.35
C PRO A 277 8.79 -1.90 -14.78
N ALA A 278 7.64 -2.03 -15.45
CA ALA A 278 7.54 -2.53 -16.82
C ALA A 278 7.94 -1.49 -17.87
N SER A 279 7.84 -0.20 -17.54
CA SER A 279 8.14 0.90 -18.46
C SER A 279 9.61 1.33 -18.48
N VAL A 280 10.48 0.68 -17.70
CA VAL A 280 11.90 1.01 -17.63
C VAL A 280 12.76 -0.25 -17.63
N VAL A 281 13.80 -0.25 -18.46
CA VAL A 281 14.81 -1.31 -18.48
C VAL A 281 15.79 -1.06 -17.33
N CYS A 282 15.81 -1.96 -16.37
CA CYS A 282 16.74 -1.89 -15.24
C CYS A 282 17.36 -3.26 -14.95
N THR A 283 18.69 -3.31 -14.93
CA THR A 283 19.49 -4.53 -14.72
C THR A 283 19.91 -4.73 -13.25
N HIS A 284 19.31 -3.99 -12.34
CA HIS A 284 19.62 -4.01 -10.90
C HIS A 284 18.50 -4.70 -10.12
N ASN A 285 18.48 -4.59 -8.79
CA ASN A 285 17.47 -5.25 -7.98
C ASN A 285 16.06 -4.67 -8.25
N ARG A 286 15.24 -5.43 -8.99
CA ARG A 286 13.85 -5.11 -9.37
C ARG A 286 12.83 -5.47 -8.28
N CYS A 287 13.16 -6.44 -7.42
CA CYS A 287 12.29 -7.01 -6.39
C CYS A 287 12.27 -6.21 -5.07
N ALA A 288 13.26 -5.35 -4.82
CA ALA A 288 13.45 -4.70 -3.53
C ALA A 288 12.40 -3.63 -3.16
N ASN A 289 11.68 -3.06 -4.14
CA ASN A 289 10.73 -1.97 -3.94
C ASN A 289 9.42 -2.19 -4.67
N VAL A 290 8.98 -3.44 -4.80
CA VAL A 290 7.74 -3.83 -5.47
C VAL A 290 7.02 -4.88 -4.63
N ASN A 291 5.69 -4.80 -4.58
CA ASN A 291 4.85 -5.82 -3.96
C ASN A 291 4.45 -6.88 -5.01
N SER A 292 5.45 -7.48 -5.66
CA SER A 292 5.25 -8.53 -6.67
C SER A 292 6.06 -9.77 -6.29
N PRO A 293 5.48 -10.99 -6.37
CA PRO A 293 6.20 -12.22 -6.10
C PRO A 293 7.24 -12.54 -7.19
N PHE A 294 7.04 -12.01 -8.40
CA PHE A 294 7.88 -12.24 -9.56
C PHE A 294 8.12 -10.94 -10.33
N MET A 295 9.26 -10.83 -11.00
CA MET A 295 9.62 -9.69 -11.84
C MET A 295 10.23 -10.17 -13.15
N ALA A 296 9.98 -9.49 -14.27
CA ALA A 296 10.62 -9.84 -15.54
C ALA A 296 12.14 -9.63 -15.44
N VAL A 297 12.90 -10.56 -16.02
CA VAL A 297 14.36 -10.43 -16.13
C VAL A 297 14.68 -9.51 -17.31
N SER A 298 15.43 -8.45 -17.04
CA SER A 298 15.87 -7.48 -18.06
C SER A 298 16.69 -8.15 -19.16
N GLY A 299 16.40 -7.82 -20.43
CA GLY A 299 17.16 -8.31 -21.58
C GLY A 299 16.81 -9.74 -22.02
N GLU A 300 15.83 -10.39 -21.39
CA GLU A 300 15.39 -11.75 -21.72
C GLU A 300 14.12 -11.79 -22.59
N SER A 301 13.73 -10.62 -23.14
CA SER A 301 12.46 -10.43 -23.86
C SER A 301 11.26 -11.03 -23.11
N CYS A 302 11.26 -10.87 -21.78
CA CYS A 302 10.27 -11.44 -20.86
C CYS A 302 10.07 -12.96 -20.94
N LYS A 303 11.05 -13.73 -21.44
CA LYS A 303 10.99 -15.20 -21.41
C LYS A 303 11.37 -15.79 -20.05
N GLN A 304 11.99 -14.98 -19.21
CA GLN A 304 12.43 -15.32 -17.87
C GLN A 304 11.85 -14.34 -16.86
N TYR A 305 11.54 -14.85 -15.67
CA TYR A 305 11.16 -14.05 -14.53
C TYR A 305 12.00 -14.44 -13.30
N GLU A 306 12.33 -13.46 -12.48
CA GLU A 306 12.96 -13.64 -11.17
C GLU A 306 11.88 -13.89 -10.13
N ILE A 307 12.13 -14.83 -9.22
CA ILE A 307 11.32 -15.08 -8.04
C ILE A 307 11.86 -14.24 -6.89
N CYS A 308 11.11 -13.22 -6.48
CA CYS A 308 11.61 -12.19 -5.56
C CYS A 308 11.94 -12.72 -4.15
N SER A 309 11.39 -13.87 -3.75
CA SER A 309 11.66 -14.46 -2.43
C SER A 309 13.04 -15.10 -2.32
N ASN A 310 13.69 -15.45 -3.44
CA ASN A 310 14.95 -16.18 -3.43
C ASN A 310 15.91 -15.83 -4.59
N SER A 311 15.56 -14.85 -5.42
CA SER A 311 16.31 -14.42 -6.60
C SER A 311 16.61 -15.52 -7.63
N ALA A 312 15.87 -16.63 -7.59
CA ALA A 312 15.98 -17.66 -8.61
C ALA A 312 15.26 -17.21 -9.88
N THR A 313 15.85 -17.51 -11.04
CA THR A 313 15.16 -17.32 -12.32
C THR A 313 14.33 -18.54 -12.68
N ALA A 314 13.16 -18.31 -13.25
CA ALA A 314 12.24 -19.31 -13.72
C ALA A 314 11.67 -18.92 -15.09
N TYR A 315 11.03 -19.90 -15.73
CA TYR A 315 10.50 -19.79 -17.07
C TYR A 315 9.01 -20.11 -17.05
N CYS A 316 8.25 -19.41 -17.90
CA CYS A 316 6.87 -19.78 -18.15
C CYS A 316 6.76 -21.12 -18.91
N PRO A 317 5.59 -21.80 -18.86
CA PRO A 317 5.35 -23.00 -19.67
C PRO A 317 5.52 -22.73 -21.16
N SER A 318 5.93 -23.75 -21.93
CA SER A 318 6.16 -23.62 -23.38
C SER A 318 4.93 -23.22 -24.19
N SER A 319 3.73 -23.41 -23.66
CA SER A 319 2.47 -22.96 -24.26
C SER A 319 2.20 -21.46 -24.11
N ASN A 320 2.88 -20.79 -23.16
CA ASN A 320 2.73 -19.37 -22.87
C ASN A 320 4.11 -18.82 -22.46
N PRO A 321 5.07 -18.71 -23.38
CA PRO A 321 6.50 -18.57 -23.03
C PRO A 321 6.91 -17.19 -22.50
N TYR A 322 6.00 -16.21 -22.46
CA TYR A 322 6.31 -14.83 -22.06
C TYR A 322 5.65 -14.46 -20.73
N TYR A 323 6.42 -13.93 -19.79
CA TYR A 323 5.94 -13.46 -18.51
C TYR A 323 5.50 -11.99 -18.59
N ASP A 324 4.24 -11.74 -18.28
CA ASP A 324 3.66 -10.41 -18.13
C ASP A 324 3.74 -10.01 -16.65
N GLU A 325 4.69 -9.14 -16.31
CA GLU A 325 4.91 -8.70 -14.92
C GLU A 325 3.86 -7.72 -14.39
N VAL A 326 3.10 -7.06 -15.27
CA VAL A 326 2.02 -6.13 -14.87
C VAL A 326 0.81 -6.92 -14.38
N HIS A 327 0.49 -8.01 -15.07
CA HIS A 327 -0.64 -8.88 -14.75
C HIS A 327 -0.24 -10.12 -13.94
N ASN A 328 1.05 -10.37 -13.74
CA ASN A 328 1.60 -11.53 -13.04
C ASN A 328 1.18 -12.88 -13.65
N ILE A 329 1.17 -12.97 -14.99
CA ILE A 329 0.75 -14.17 -15.73
C ILE A 329 1.72 -14.54 -16.85
N CYS A 330 1.66 -15.78 -17.30
CA CYS A 330 2.32 -16.22 -18.52
C CYS A 330 1.38 -16.06 -19.72
N THR A 331 1.90 -15.57 -20.85
CA THR A 331 1.15 -15.20 -22.05
C THR A 331 1.76 -15.83 -23.31
N VAL A 332 0.93 -15.98 -24.36
CA VAL A 332 1.35 -16.54 -25.66
C VAL A 332 2.15 -15.54 -26.47
N ASP A 333 1.71 -14.29 -26.47
CA ASP A 333 2.33 -13.19 -27.21
C ASP A 333 3.23 -12.37 -26.29
N PRO A 334 4.39 -11.87 -26.76
CA PRO A 334 5.27 -11.06 -25.95
C PRO A 334 4.58 -9.75 -25.51
N PRO A 335 4.60 -9.39 -24.22
CA PRO A 335 4.09 -8.12 -23.75
C PRO A 335 4.84 -6.94 -24.37
N ASP A 336 4.10 -5.91 -24.79
CA ASP A 336 4.67 -4.68 -25.37
C ASP A 336 5.09 -3.69 -24.27
N TYR A 337 6.06 -4.11 -23.46
CA TYR A 337 6.65 -3.30 -22.39
C TYR A 337 8.12 -3.05 -22.69
N PRO A 338 8.66 -1.86 -22.37
CA PRO A 338 10.09 -1.58 -22.47
C PRO A 338 10.99 -2.65 -21.83
N ILE A 339 10.62 -3.23 -20.68
CA ILE A 339 11.40 -4.31 -20.05
C ILE A 339 11.48 -5.61 -20.89
N CYS A 340 10.52 -5.81 -21.81
CA CYS A 340 10.41 -6.98 -22.67
C CYS A 340 11.03 -6.78 -24.07
N GLN A 341 11.54 -5.58 -24.38
CA GLN A 341 12.12 -5.26 -25.68
C GLN A 341 13.65 -5.43 -25.70
#